data_AF-A0AAD9XMZ8-F1
#
_entry.id   AF-A0AAD9XMZ8-F1
#
_cell.length_a   1.000
_cell.length_b   1.000
_cell.length_c   1.000
_cell.angle_alpha   90.00
_cell.angle_beta   90.00
_cell.angle_gamma   90.00
#
_symmetry.space_group_name_H-M   'P 1'
#
loop_
_entity.id
_entity.type
_entity.pdbx_description
1 polymer ?
#
loop_
_entity_poly.entity_id
_entity_poly.type
_entity_poly.pdbx_seq_one_letter_code
_entity_poly.pdbx_strand_id
1 'polypeptide(L)'
;MRHWSSKTEKLLADCLVKLPVDSRSDGILLFDRCDVFIADDLQLKDAFEQSSCGSIFVWYPQPSLPALPRTKLLEIFSKIGVRAISESVQKQELSLEEGVEFKQVKPRDIYIDKALAKLILGFLGNPALKLEAAKRYEAVKCLQNLSVQETEEPIEERYSLSLTSGEIENVRISQMIRWDRESSILFTQRLDRSNGHKNLLEYATHFSEVISKGVLWEMEDHINALAELIRLAFLLEFNEEAVGFLMKSKNLQIFMEDEEFLSAAFPSE
;
A
#
# COMPACT_ATOMS: atom_id res chain seq x y z
N MET A 1 -23.29 25.90 -8.66
CA MET A 1 -23.54 25.09 -9.87
C MET A 1 -24.35 23.88 -9.44
N ARG A 2 -25.67 23.90 -9.67
CA ARG A 2 -26.54 22.73 -9.47
C ARG A 2 -26.99 22.28 -10.87
N HIS A 3 -26.77 21.00 -11.16
CA HIS A 3 -27.22 20.26 -12.35
C HIS A 3 -26.51 20.61 -13.66
N TRP A 4 -25.31 20.04 -13.86
CA TRP A 4 -24.90 19.72 -15.21
C TRP A 4 -25.84 18.65 -15.75
N SER A 5 -26.44 18.93 -16.91
CA SER A 5 -27.16 17.88 -17.63
C SER A 5 -26.14 16.93 -18.24
N SER A 6 -26.50 15.67 -18.46
CA SER A 6 -25.65 14.72 -19.20
C SER A 6 -25.22 15.27 -20.57
N LYS A 7 -26.07 16.11 -21.20
CA LYS A 7 -25.73 16.83 -22.43
C LYS A 7 -24.61 17.85 -22.25
N THR A 8 -24.59 18.56 -21.12
CA THR A 8 -23.53 19.52 -20.77
C THR A 8 -22.22 18.81 -20.47
N GLU A 9 -22.26 17.70 -19.72
CA GLU A 9 -21.09 16.86 -19.44
C GLU A 9 -20.46 16.34 -20.74
N LYS A 10 -21.29 15.76 -21.62
CA LYS A 10 -20.82 15.26 -22.92
C LYS A 10 -20.22 16.36 -23.79
N LEU A 11 -20.88 17.53 -23.87
CA LEU A 11 -20.36 18.65 -24.65
C LEU A 11 -19.01 19.16 -24.11
N LEU A 12 -18.84 19.22 -22.78
CA LEU A 12 -17.56 19.60 -22.19
C LEU A 12 -16.49 18.54 -22.45
N ALA A 13 -16.83 17.25 -22.35
CA ALA A 13 -15.93 16.16 -22.70
C ALA A 13 -15.53 16.19 -24.18
N ASP A 14 -16.44 16.54 -25.09
CA ASP A 14 -16.15 16.57 -26.53
C ASP A 14 -15.33 17.83 -26.92
N CYS A 15 -15.51 18.94 -26.21
CA CYS A 15 -14.87 20.22 -26.54
C CYS A 15 -13.53 20.47 -25.83
N LEU A 16 -13.32 19.91 -24.63
CA LEU A 16 -12.10 20.15 -23.84
C LEU A 16 -10.99 19.17 -24.23
N VAL A 17 -10.21 19.56 -25.24
CA VAL A 17 -9.06 18.78 -25.73
C VAL A 17 -7.81 18.99 -24.87
N LYS A 18 -7.67 20.16 -24.23
CA LYS A 18 -6.53 20.46 -23.36
C LYS A 18 -6.97 20.87 -21.96
N LEU A 19 -6.19 20.48 -20.97
CA LEU A 19 -6.44 20.77 -19.56
C LEU A 19 -5.23 21.42 -18.88
N PRO A 20 -5.48 22.25 -17.85
CA PRO A 20 -4.42 22.86 -17.08
C PRO A 20 -3.70 21.82 -16.22
N VAL A 21 -2.38 21.79 -16.31
CA VAL A 21 -1.49 20.99 -15.46
C VAL A 21 -0.65 21.90 -14.58
N ASP A 22 -0.28 21.38 -13.41
CA ASP A 22 0.49 22.12 -12.42
C ASP A 22 1.94 22.33 -12.88
N SER A 23 2.24 23.48 -13.48
CA SER A 23 3.64 23.76 -13.79
C SER A 23 4.35 24.00 -12.46
N ARG A 24 5.45 23.31 -12.20
CA ARG A 24 6.32 23.54 -11.02
C ARG A 24 6.95 24.95 -10.96
N SER A 25 6.52 25.84 -11.83
CA SER A 25 6.92 27.24 -11.99
C SER A 25 5.69 28.14 -11.87
N ASP A 26 5.84 29.47 -11.85
CA ASP A 26 4.73 30.44 -11.67
C ASP A 26 3.68 30.48 -12.83
N GLY A 27 3.61 29.45 -13.68
CA GLY A 27 2.69 29.35 -14.82
C GLY A 27 1.71 28.18 -14.75
N ILE A 28 0.75 28.18 -15.68
CA ILE A 28 -0.15 27.04 -15.95
C ILE A 28 0.14 26.55 -17.36
N LEU A 29 0.43 25.25 -17.50
CA LEU A 29 0.61 24.61 -18.81
C LEU A 29 -0.68 23.94 -19.25
N LEU A 30 -0.90 23.82 -20.56
CA LEU A 30 -2.07 23.15 -21.13
C LEU A 30 -1.65 21.90 -21.88
N PHE A 31 -1.93 20.73 -21.32
CA PHE A 31 -1.61 19.42 -21.91
C PHE A 31 -2.83 18.78 -22.54
N ASP A 32 -2.62 17.81 -23.43
CA ASP A 32 -3.72 17.00 -23.95
C ASP A 32 -4.44 16.32 -22.78
N ARG A 33 -5.77 16.40 -22.76
CA ARG A 33 -6.59 15.80 -21.71
C ARG A 33 -6.24 14.33 -21.47
N CYS A 34 -5.90 13.58 -22.52
CA CYS A 34 -5.59 12.16 -22.43
C CYS A 34 -4.30 11.87 -21.63
N ASP A 35 -3.41 12.87 -21.54
CA ASP A 35 -2.12 12.85 -20.83
C ASP A 35 -2.15 13.67 -19.53
N VAL A 36 -3.36 14.01 -19.06
CA VAL A 36 -3.58 14.68 -17.79
C VAL A 36 -4.28 13.70 -16.84
N PHE A 37 -3.82 13.63 -15.59
CA PHE A 37 -4.28 12.65 -14.61
C PHE A 37 -4.77 13.28 -13.32
N ILE A 38 -5.73 12.61 -12.68
CA ILE A 38 -6.12 12.87 -11.30
C ILE A 38 -5.13 12.13 -10.39
N ALA A 39 -4.47 12.88 -9.50
CA ALA A 39 -3.61 12.33 -8.46
C ALA A 39 -4.46 11.77 -7.30
N ASP A 40 -5.02 10.58 -7.48
CA ASP A 40 -5.76 9.83 -6.46
C ASP A 40 -4.86 8.99 -5.55
N ASP A 41 -3.65 8.65 -6.03
CA ASP A 41 -2.57 8.04 -5.26
C ASP A 41 -1.43 9.05 -5.06
N LEU A 42 -1.13 9.35 -3.79
CA LEU A 42 -0.12 10.35 -3.43
C LEU A 42 1.31 9.85 -3.61
N GLN A 43 1.58 8.55 -3.46
CA GLN A 43 2.92 7.99 -3.68
C GLN A 43 3.26 7.99 -5.17
N LEU A 44 2.32 7.57 -6.02
CA LEU A 44 2.47 7.68 -7.47
C LEU A 44 2.60 9.14 -7.88
N LYS A 45 1.78 10.04 -7.30
CA LYS A 45 1.89 11.48 -7.54
C LYS A 45 3.31 11.99 -7.27
N ASP A 46 3.83 11.75 -6.07
CA ASP A 46 5.15 12.23 -5.67
C ASP A 46 6.25 11.65 -6.56
N ALA A 47 6.15 10.36 -6.94
CA ALA A 47 7.12 9.69 -7.80
C ALA A 47 7.13 10.27 -9.23
N PHE A 48 5.96 10.45 -9.85
CA PHE A 48 5.87 11.04 -11.21
C PHE A 48 6.22 12.52 -11.21
N GLU A 49 5.87 13.28 -10.17
CA GLU A 49 6.30 14.66 -10.09
C GLU A 49 7.84 14.72 -10.02
N GLN A 50 8.50 13.89 -9.21
CA GLN A 50 9.96 13.85 -9.10
C GLN A 50 10.69 13.40 -10.38
N SER A 51 9.98 12.82 -11.34
CA SER A 51 10.53 12.43 -12.65
C SER A 51 10.87 13.63 -13.54
N SER A 52 11.56 13.36 -14.65
CA SER A 52 12.00 14.38 -15.62
C SER A 52 10.89 15.03 -16.44
N CYS A 53 9.68 14.47 -16.46
CA CYS A 53 8.62 14.88 -17.40
C CYS A 53 7.84 16.14 -17.00
N GLY A 54 8.04 16.66 -15.77
CA GLY A 54 7.20 17.72 -15.23
C GLY A 54 5.83 17.18 -14.77
N SER A 55 4.93 18.05 -14.31
CA SER A 55 3.65 17.59 -13.76
C SER A 55 2.66 17.21 -14.85
N ILE A 56 2.19 15.96 -14.78
CA ILE A 56 1.10 15.41 -15.59
C ILE A 56 -0.26 15.49 -14.87
N PHE A 57 -0.30 16.13 -13.70
CA PHE A 57 -1.47 16.16 -12.85
C PHE A 57 -2.32 17.41 -13.08
N VAL A 58 -3.64 17.24 -13.00
CA VAL A 58 -4.59 18.35 -13.10
C VAL A 58 -4.23 19.47 -12.11
N TRP A 59 -4.21 20.70 -12.61
CA TRP A 59 -4.01 21.88 -11.79
C TRP A 59 -5.27 22.24 -10.98
N TYR A 60 -5.07 22.74 -9.77
CA TYR A 60 -6.13 23.27 -8.92
C TYR A 60 -5.79 24.69 -8.46
N PRO A 61 -6.78 25.62 -8.41
CA PRO A 61 -6.58 26.94 -7.82
C PRO A 61 -6.11 26.85 -6.38
N GLN A 62 -5.04 27.58 -6.05
CA GLN A 62 -4.54 27.76 -4.69
C GLN A 62 -4.56 29.26 -4.32
N PRO A 63 -5.31 29.69 -3.28
CA PRO A 63 -6.20 28.87 -2.45
C PRO A 63 -7.45 28.40 -3.23
N SER A 64 -8.13 27.39 -2.69
CA SER A 64 -9.38 26.89 -3.28
C SER A 64 -10.47 27.97 -3.30
N LEU A 65 -11.20 28.08 -4.40
CA LEU A 65 -12.32 29.02 -4.52
C LEU A 65 -13.57 28.49 -3.79
N PRO A 66 -14.23 29.26 -2.90
CA PRO A 66 -15.42 28.79 -2.18
C PRO A 66 -16.58 28.37 -3.10
N ALA A 67 -16.74 29.05 -4.24
CA ALA A 67 -17.78 28.72 -5.23
C ALA A 67 -17.49 27.42 -6.00
N LEU A 68 -16.20 27.08 -6.13
CA LEU A 68 -15.69 25.94 -6.89
C LEU A 68 -14.58 25.23 -6.08
N PRO A 69 -14.95 24.57 -4.95
CA PRO A 69 -14.00 23.86 -4.12
C PRO A 69 -13.34 22.72 -4.90
N ARG A 70 -12.15 22.32 -4.45
CA ARG A 70 -11.35 21.26 -5.08
C ARG A 70 -12.12 19.97 -5.31
N THR A 71 -12.99 19.58 -4.37
CA THR A 71 -13.85 18.39 -4.50
C THR A 71 -14.80 18.46 -5.69
N LYS A 72 -15.34 19.64 -6.01
CA LYS A 72 -16.17 19.84 -7.21
C LYS A 72 -15.34 19.84 -8.48
N LEU A 73 -14.11 20.38 -8.45
CA LEU A 73 -13.20 20.32 -9.60
C LEU A 73 -12.81 18.87 -9.92
N LEU A 74 -12.53 18.06 -8.89
CA LEU A 74 -12.27 16.62 -9.05
C LEU A 74 -13.45 15.92 -9.74
N GLU A 75 -14.68 16.16 -9.28
CA GLU A 75 -15.90 15.61 -9.89
C GLU A 75 -16.03 16.03 -11.36
N ILE A 76 -15.76 17.32 -11.67
CA ILE A 76 -15.79 17.85 -13.03
C ILE A 76 -14.74 17.16 -13.90
N PHE A 77 -13.49 17.06 -13.46
CA PHE A 77 -12.41 16.43 -14.20
C PHE A 77 -12.71 14.96 -14.48
N SER A 78 -13.21 14.22 -13.48
CA SER A 78 -13.65 12.83 -13.66
C SER A 78 -14.77 12.73 -14.71
N LYS A 79 -15.79 13.60 -14.64
CA LYS A 79 -16.92 13.61 -15.59
C LYS A 79 -16.55 13.96 -17.02
N ILE A 80 -15.49 14.74 -17.23
CA ILE A 80 -15.00 15.05 -18.59
C ILE A 80 -13.96 14.04 -19.10
N GLY A 81 -13.76 12.93 -18.37
CA GLY A 81 -12.94 11.79 -18.82
C GLY A 81 -11.47 11.85 -18.43
N VAL A 82 -11.09 12.68 -17.45
CA VAL A 82 -9.74 12.63 -16.88
C VAL A 82 -9.61 11.37 -16.02
N ARG A 83 -8.56 10.58 -16.28
CA ARG A 83 -8.33 9.29 -15.62
C ARG A 83 -7.61 9.47 -14.28
N ALA A 84 -7.83 8.55 -13.37
CA ALA A 84 -7.03 8.38 -12.17
C ALA A 84 -5.62 7.87 -12.53
N ILE A 85 -4.58 8.28 -11.79
CA ILE A 85 -3.22 7.81 -12.04
C ILE A 85 -3.09 6.34 -11.65
N SER A 86 -3.73 5.91 -10.56
CA SER A 86 -3.71 4.52 -10.09
C SER A 86 -4.25 3.52 -11.13
N GLU A 87 -5.23 3.95 -11.93
CA GLU A 87 -5.84 3.14 -13.00
C GLU A 87 -5.09 3.23 -14.34
N SER A 88 -4.21 4.22 -14.49
CA SER A 88 -3.53 4.50 -15.77
C SER A 88 -2.12 3.92 -15.84
N VAL A 89 -1.50 3.66 -14.68
CA VAL A 89 -0.16 3.08 -14.60
C VAL A 89 -0.22 1.57 -14.76
N GLN A 90 0.78 1.02 -15.45
CA GLN A 90 1.05 -0.41 -15.45
C GLN A 90 2.14 -0.69 -14.43
N LYS A 91 1.78 -1.46 -13.41
CA LYS A 91 2.76 -2.03 -12.50
C LYS A 91 3.53 -3.13 -13.23
N GLN A 92 4.84 -2.97 -13.34
CA GLN A 92 5.69 -4.00 -13.93
C GLN A 92 5.94 -5.09 -12.88
N GLU A 93 5.89 -6.35 -13.32
CA GLU A 93 6.28 -7.45 -12.44
C GLU A 93 7.73 -7.25 -12.00
N LEU A 94 7.91 -7.31 -10.69
CA LEU A 94 9.20 -7.25 -10.06
C LEU A 94 9.99 -8.52 -10.42
N SER A 95 10.87 -8.43 -11.42
CA SER A 95 12.03 -9.31 -11.47
C SER A 95 13.02 -8.83 -10.42
N LEU A 96 13.43 -9.71 -9.50
CA LEU A 96 14.62 -9.45 -8.69
C LEU A 96 15.75 -9.13 -9.66
N GLU A 97 16.39 -7.95 -9.53
CA GLU A 97 17.44 -7.55 -10.47
C GLU A 97 18.56 -8.60 -10.42
N GLU A 98 19.09 -8.97 -11.59
CA GLU A 98 20.22 -9.91 -11.67
C GLU A 98 21.42 -9.32 -10.92
N GLY A 99 21.80 -9.95 -9.80
CA GLY A 99 22.94 -9.53 -8.97
C GLY A 99 22.60 -9.08 -7.56
N VAL A 100 21.31 -8.91 -7.20
CA VAL A 100 20.91 -8.58 -5.83
C VAL A 100 21.30 -9.74 -4.90
N GLU A 101 22.16 -9.46 -3.92
CA GLU A 101 22.55 -10.43 -2.91
C GLU A 101 21.49 -10.53 -1.82
N PHE A 102 20.96 -11.74 -1.62
CA PHE A 102 20.03 -12.06 -0.55
C PHE A 102 20.69 -12.95 0.50
N LYS A 103 20.50 -12.58 1.75
CA LYS A 103 20.90 -13.36 2.90
C LYS A 103 19.67 -13.95 3.58
N GLN A 104 19.68 -15.26 3.80
CA GLN A 104 18.65 -15.89 4.60
C GLN A 104 18.76 -15.43 6.07
N VAL A 105 17.65 -14.96 6.63
CA VAL A 105 17.54 -14.55 8.04
C VAL A 105 16.43 -15.33 8.73
N LYS A 106 16.44 -15.35 10.08
CA LYS A 106 15.37 -16.06 10.81
C LYS A 106 14.10 -15.20 10.80
N PRO A 107 12.91 -15.77 10.58
CA PRO A 107 11.65 -15.02 10.61
C PRO A 107 11.46 -14.16 11.89
N ARG A 108 11.87 -14.69 13.04
CA ARG A 108 11.82 -13.97 14.32
C ARG A 108 12.66 -12.68 14.35
N ASP A 109 13.74 -12.61 13.57
CA ASP A 109 14.66 -11.46 13.57
C ASP A 109 13.98 -10.23 12.94
N ILE A 110 12.90 -10.44 12.17
CA ILE A 110 12.04 -9.41 11.59
C ILE A 110 10.60 -9.44 12.16
N TYR A 111 10.44 -9.90 13.39
CA TYR A 111 9.15 -9.95 14.11
C TYR A 111 8.08 -10.88 13.52
N ILE A 112 8.48 -11.91 12.77
CA ILE A 112 7.58 -13.00 12.40
C ILE A 112 7.71 -14.09 13.46
N ASP A 113 6.98 -13.91 14.55
CA ASP A 113 7.04 -14.75 15.74
C ASP A 113 5.65 -15.01 16.37
N LYS A 114 5.66 -15.54 17.60
CA LYS A 114 4.46 -15.86 18.37
C LYS A 114 3.59 -14.62 18.64
N ALA A 115 4.17 -13.44 18.87
CA ALA A 115 3.42 -12.23 19.18
C ALA A 115 2.62 -11.75 17.96
N LEU A 116 3.24 -11.77 16.77
CA LEU A 116 2.53 -11.50 15.51
C LEU A 116 1.42 -12.53 15.27
N ALA A 117 1.72 -13.82 15.41
CA ALA A 117 0.73 -14.88 15.23
C ALA A 117 -0.46 -14.74 16.20
N LYS A 118 -0.20 -14.38 17.46
CA LYS A 118 -1.22 -14.12 18.49
C LYS A 118 -2.12 -12.95 18.11
N LEU A 119 -1.55 -11.85 17.62
CA LEU A 119 -2.30 -10.70 17.15
C LEU A 119 -3.23 -11.06 15.98
N ILE A 120 -2.70 -11.81 15.01
CA ILE A 120 -3.47 -12.28 13.84
C ILE A 120 -4.60 -13.20 14.27
N LEU A 121 -4.37 -14.19 15.13
CA LEU A 121 -5.43 -15.06 15.63
C LEU A 121 -6.48 -14.27 16.41
N GLY A 122 -6.07 -13.28 17.21
CA GLY A 122 -7.01 -12.43 17.94
C GLY A 122 -7.91 -11.60 17.01
N PHE A 123 -7.37 -11.17 15.86
CA PHE A 123 -8.16 -10.53 14.81
C PHE A 123 -9.12 -11.51 14.12
N LEU A 124 -8.60 -12.68 13.72
CA LEU A 124 -9.37 -13.72 13.05
C LEU A 124 -10.42 -14.39 13.94
N GLY A 125 -10.26 -14.30 15.25
CA GLY A 125 -11.22 -14.76 16.26
C GLY A 125 -12.47 -13.88 16.37
N ASN A 126 -12.53 -12.76 15.64
CA ASN A 126 -13.71 -11.90 15.59
C ASN A 126 -14.94 -12.68 15.07
N PRO A 127 -16.03 -12.82 15.85
CA PRO A 127 -17.21 -13.57 15.45
C PRO A 127 -17.87 -13.07 14.14
N ALA A 128 -17.66 -11.80 13.77
CA ALA A 128 -18.16 -11.24 12.52
C ALA A 128 -17.55 -11.92 11.28
N LEU A 129 -16.32 -12.43 11.39
CA LEU A 129 -15.61 -13.12 10.31
C LEU A 129 -16.10 -14.56 10.10
N LYS A 130 -16.77 -15.15 11.11
CA LYS A 130 -17.32 -16.51 11.08
C LYS A 130 -16.29 -17.58 10.67
N LEU A 131 -15.05 -17.44 11.10
CA LEU A 131 -13.97 -18.36 10.78
C LEU A 131 -13.85 -19.49 11.81
N GLU A 132 -13.81 -20.71 11.33
CA GLU A 132 -13.46 -21.88 12.12
C GLU A 132 -11.97 -21.90 12.48
N ALA A 133 -11.61 -22.60 13.55
CA ALA A 133 -10.22 -22.71 14.03
C ALA A 133 -9.24 -23.16 12.93
N ALA A 134 -9.64 -24.15 12.11
CA ALA A 134 -8.80 -24.64 11.01
C ALA A 134 -8.41 -23.54 10.01
N LYS A 135 -9.34 -22.64 9.66
CA LYS A 135 -9.09 -21.51 8.76
C LYS A 135 -8.19 -20.46 9.40
N ARG A 136 -8.36 -20.20 10.71
CA ARG A 136 -7.45 -19.32 11.45
C ARG A 136 -6.02 -19.87 11.48
N TYR A 137 -5.87 -21.18 11.67
CA TYR A 137 -4.55 -21.83 11.70
C TYR A 137 -3.89 -21.88 10.33
N GLU A 138 -4.66 -22.08 9.26
CA GLU A 138 -4.15 -21.99 7.89
C GLU A 138 -3.47 -20.65 7.64
N ALA A 139 -4.12 -19.55 8.05
CA ALA A 139 -3.60 -18.20 7.90
C ALA A 139 -2.26 -18.00 8.64
N VAL A 140 -2.10 -18.57 9.85
CA VAL A 140 -0.85 -18.49 10.62
C VAL A 140 0.23 -19.46 10.11
N LYS A 141 -0.14 -20.65 9.64
CA LYS A 141 0.82 -21.61 9.07
C LYS A 141 1.56 -21.06 7.86
N CYS A 142 0.92 -20.21 7.07
CA CYS A 142 1.58 -19.49 5.98
C CYS A 142 2.79 -18.68 6.49
N LEU A 143 2.71 -18.08 7.68
CA LEU A 143 3.82 -17.33 8.30
C LEU A 143 4.88 -18.26 8.89
N GLN A 144 4.46 -19.37 9.50
CA GLN A 144 5.39 -20.34 10.08
C GLN A 144 6.32 -20.97 9.02
N ASN A 145 5.80 -21.17 7.81
CA ASN A 145 6.53 -21.79 6.70
C ASN A 145 7.33 -20.78 5.85
N LEU A 146 7.39 -19.51 6.25
CA LEU A 146 8.11 -18.48 5.50
C LEU A 146 9.62 -18.70 5.54
N SER A 147 10.25 -18.65 4.37
CA SER A 147 11.67 -18.34 4.26
C SER A 147 11.85 -16.83 4.11
N VAL A 148 12.70 -16.23 4.93
CA VAL A 148 12.98 -14.78 4.85
C VAL A 148 14.35 -14.55 4.21
N GLN A 149 14.35 -13.72 3.17
CA GLN A 149 15.52 -13.31 2.40
C GLN A 149 15.72 -11.80 2.59
N GLU A 150 16.76 -11.41 3.30
CA GLU A 150 17.11 -10.00 3.56
C GLU A 150 18.15 -9.49 2.57
N THR A 151 18.02 -8.25 2.13
CA THR A 151 19.02 -7.55 1.30
C THR A 151 19.30 -6.15 1.83
N GLU A 152 20.50 -5.63 1.58
CA GLU A 152 20.84 -4.22 1.84
C GLU A 152 20.32 -3.31 0.71
N GLU A 153 20.09 -3.87 -0.48
CA GLU A 153 19.70 -3.12 -1.66
C GLU A 153 18.21 -2.70 -1.60
N PRO A 154 17.85 -1.52 -2.15
CA PRO A 154 16.46 -1.11 -2.21
C PRO A 154 15.61 -2.09 -3.03
N ILE A 155 14.48 -2.51 -2.47
CA ILE A 155 13.44 -3.22 -3.22
C ILE A 155 12.49 -2.15 -3.76
N GLU A 156 12.34 -2.06 -5.07
CA GLU A 156 11.59 -0.98 -5.74
C GLU A 156 10.52 -1.53 -6.69
N GLU A 157 9.27 -1.09 -6.55
CA GLU A 157 8.22 -1.28 -7.55
C GLU A 157 8.38 -0.33 -8.72
N ARG A 158 8.25 -0.89 -9.92
CA ARG A 158 8.33 -0.11 -11.17
C ARG A 158 6.93 0.11 -11.73
N TYR A 159 6.63 1.36 -12.00
CA TYR A 159 5.39 1.78 -12.64
C TYR A 159 5.72 2.46 -13.97
N SER A 160 5.01 2.06 -15.01
CA SER A 160 5.08 2.70 -16.33
C SER A 160 3.77 3.36 -16.70
N LEU A 161 3.85 4.54 -17.28
CA LEU A 161 2.73 5.31 -17.79
C LEU A 161 2.95 5.62 -19.27
N SER A 162 2.03 5.20 -20.13
CA SER A 162 2.08 5.49 -21.57
C SER A 162 1.29 6.77 -21.88
N LEU A 163 1.95 7.72 -22.53
CA LEU A 163 1.36 8.98 -23.00
C LEU A 163 0.91 8.86 -24.46
N THR A 164 -0.01 9.72 -24.89
CA THR A 164 -0.51 9.74 -26.28
C THR A 164 0.55 10.14 -27.30
N SER A 165 1.62 10.82 -26.88
CA SER A 165 2.81 11.09 -27.69
C SER A 165 3.58 9.82 -28.09
N GLY A 166 3.31 8.68 -27.43
CA GLY A 166 4.10 7.45 -27.51
C GLY A 166 5.26 7.39 -26.53
N GLU A 167 5.46 8.44 -25.72
CA GLU A 167 6.43 8.45 -24.62
C GLU A 167 5.95 7.56 -23.46
N ILE A 168 6.90 6.90 -22.80
CA ILE A 168 6.63 6.05 -21.63
C ILE A 168 7.42 6.59 -20.45
N GLU A 169 6.69 7.11 -19.47
CA GLU A 169 7.25 7.55 -18.21
C GLU A 169 7.39 6.36 -17.26
N ASN A 170 8.57 6.21 -16.68
CA ASN A 170 8.85 5.13 -15.73
C ASN A 170 9.27 5.74 -14.40
N VAL A 171 8.62 5.30 -13.34
CA VAL A 171 8.96 5.70 -11.97
C VAL A 171 9.19 4.47 -11.11
N ARG A 172 9.98 4.68 -10.07
CA ARG A 172 10.29 3.66 -9.06
C ARG A 172 9.75 4.13 -7.72
N ILE A 173 9.08 3.23 -7.02
CA ILE A 173 8.56 3.47 -5.68
C ILE A 173 9.19 2.43 -4.76
N SER A 174 9.74 2.89 -3.64
CA SER A 174 10.28 1.99 -2.62
C SER A 174 9.20 1.04 -2.13
N GLN A 175 9.49 -0.25 -2.14
CA GLN A 175 8.68 -1.30 -1.55
C GLN A 175 9.60 -2.20 -0.75
N MET A 176 9.89 -1.81 0.50
CA MET A 176 10.91 -2.45 1.33
C MET A 176 10.65 -3.94 1.63
N ILE A 177 9.44 -4.45 1.37
CA ILE A 177 9.04 -5.83 1.69
C ILE A 177 8.18 -6.37 0.55
N ARG A 178 8.40 -7.62 0.19
CA ARG A 178 7.60 -8.37 -0.79
C ARG A 178 7.43 -9.81 -0.34
N TRP A 179 6.22 -10.34 -0.47
CA TRP A 179 5.96 -11.75 -0.25
C TRP A 179 5.63 -12.43 -1.57
N ASP A 180 6.48 -13.36 -2.01
CA ASP A 180 6.12 -14.35 -3.01
C ASP A 180 5.47 -15.57 -2.32
N ARG A 181 4.16 -15.70 -2.52
CA ARG A 181 3.36 -16.73 -1.87
C ARG A 181 3.58 -18.11 -2.47
N GLU A 182 3.85 -18.20 -3.77
CA GLU A 182 4.01 -19.50 -4.45
C GLU A 182 5.25 -20.22 -3.93
N SER A 183 6.35 -19.49 -3.75
CA SER A 183 7.58 -20.00 -3.18
C SER A 183 7.63 -19.93 -1.65
N SER A 184 6.67 -19.26 -1.00
CA SER A 184 6.67 -18.96 0.44
C SER A 184 7.94 -18.20 0.89
N ILE A 185 8.42 -17.28 0.03
CA ILE A 185 9.60 -16.44 0.31
C ILE A 185 9.15 -15.01 0.59
N LEU A 186 9.58 -14.48 1.73
CA LEU A 186 9.47 -13.06 2.05
C LEU A 186 10.82 -12.39 1.80
N PHE A 187 10.85 -11.48 0.84
CA PHE A 187 11.98 -10.59 0.58
C PHE A 187 11.82 -9.33 1.41
N THR A 188 12.89 -8.90 2.05
CA THR A 188 12.88 -7.72 2.90
C THR A 188 14.17 -6.94 2.78
N GLN A 189 14.08 -5.62 2.78
CA GLN A 189 15.24 -4.76 2.92
C GLN A 189 15.67 -4.72 4.39
N ARG A 190 16.96 -4.67 4.65
CA ARG A 190 17.47 -4.52 6.01
C ARG A 190 16.99 -3.20 6.61
N LEU A 191 16.35 -3.28 7.78
CA LEU A 191 15.86 -2.09 8.49
C LEU A 191 17.01 -1.35 9.18
N ASP A 192 17.43 -0.21 8.62
CA ASP A 192 18.31 0.73 9.31
C ASP A 192 17.53 1.57 10.34
N ARG A 193 17.58 1.13 11.60
CA ARG A 193 16.95 1.84 12.72
C ARG A 193 17.60 3.18 13.06
N SER A 194 18.81 3.44 12.57
CA SER A 194 19.49 4.73 12.79
C SER A 194 18.92 5.85 11.93
N ASN A 195 18.19 5.51 10.86
CA ASN A 195 17.62 6.43 9.89
C ASN A 195 16.31 7.13 10.37
N GLY A 196 16.04 7.08 11.68
CA GLY A 196 14.97 7.82 12.35
C GLY A 196 13.54 7.26 12.17
N HIS A 197 12.57 7.98 12.73
CA HIS A 197 11.17 7.54 12.81
C HIS A 197 10.48 7.39 11.45
N LYS A 198 10.89 8.16 10.44
CA LYS A 198 10.32 8.08 9.08
C LYS A 198 10.58 6.70 8.46
N ASN A 199 11.84 6.26 8.45
CA ASN A 199 12.23 4.98 7.88
C ASN A 199 11.55 3.81 8.61
N LEU A 200 11.47 3.89 9.94
CA LEU A 200 10.77 2.90 10.76
C LEU A 200 9.28 2.82 10.40
N LEU A 201 8.62 3.97 10.19
CA LEU A 201 7.20 4.02 9.83
C LEU A 201 6.95 3.50 8.41
N GLU A 202 7.81 3.84 7.44
CA GLU A 202 7.74 3.33 6.06
C GLU A 202 7.88 1.80 6.05
N TYR A 203 8.90 1.27 6.74
CA TYR A 203 9.09 -0.17 6.88
C TYR A 203 7.90 -0.86 7.54
N ALA A 204 7.43 -0.32 8.67
CA ALA A 204 6.28 -0.88 9.39
C ALA A 204 5.00 -0.89 8.52
N THR A 205 4.84 0.11 7.64
CA THR A 205 3.72 0.20 6.70
C THR A 205 3.81 -0.88 5.63
N HIS A 206 4.98 -1.04 4.97
CA HIS A 206 5.16 -2.11 3.99
C HIS A 206 5.05 -3.51 4.63
N PHE A 207 5.61 -3.68 5.84
CA PHE A 207 5.55 -4.95 6.58
C PHE A 207 4.10 -5.34 6.84
N SER A 208 3.32 -4.42 7.39
CA SER A 208 1.96 -4.71 7.80
C SER A 208 1.04 -4.96 6.62
N GLU A 209 1.19 -4.22 5.52
CA GLU A 209 0.42 -4.43 4.30
C GLU A 209 0.73 -5.78 3.65
N VAL A 210 2.01 -6.13 3.49
CA VAL A 210 2.42 -7.37 2.83
C VAL A 210 2.00 -8.59 3.65
N ILE A 211 2.22 -8.56 4.96
CA ILE A 211 1.80 -9.66 5.84
C ILE A 211 0.28 -9.80 5.83
N SER A 212 -0.47 -8.71 5.93
CA SER A 212 -1.95 -8.76 5.94
C SER A 212 -2.51 -9.27 4.61
N LYS A 213 -1.96 -8.82 3.48
CA LYS A 213 -2.33 -9.31 2.14
C LYS A 213 -2.08 -10.81 2.01
N GLY A 214 -0.93 -11.30 2.47
CA GLY A 214 -0.61 -12.72 2.37
C GLY A 214 -1.43 -13.62 3.30
N VAL A 215 -1.77 -13.13 4.50
CA VAL A 215 -2.58 -13.85 5.50
C VAL A 215 -4.07 -13.84 5.13
N LEU A 216 -4.61 -12.72 4.64
CA LEU A 216 -6.03 -12.50 4.37
C LEU A 216 -6.37 -12.44 2.87
N TRP A 217 -5.64 -13.18 2.05
CA TRP A 217 -5.80 -13.14 0.59
C TRP A 217 -7.21 -13.52 0.08
N GLU A 218 -7.98 -14.30 0.84
CA GLU A 218 -9.39 -14.64 0.53
C GLU A 218 -10.38 -13.61 1.11
N MET A 219 -9.90 -12.59 1.83
CA MET A 219 -10.69 -11.65 2.65
C MET A 219 -10.20 -10.20 2.47
N GLU A 220 -10.23 -9.70 1.24
CA GLU A 220 -9.64 -8.41 0.86
C GLU A 220 -10.17 -7.22 1.70
N ASP A 221 -11.47 -7.23 2.02
CA ASP A 221 -12.13 -6.18 2.83
C ASP A 221 -11.53 -6.02 4.23
N HIS A 222 -10.81 -7.03 4.73
CA HIS A 222 -10.23 -7.06 6.07
C HIS A 222 -8.73 -6.80 6.10
N ILE A 223 -8.06 -6.74 4.94
CA ILE A 223 -6.60 -6.53 4.82
C ILE A 223 -6.18 -5.24 5.51
N ASN A 224 -6.85 -4.12 5.22
CA ASN A 224 -6.48 -2.82 5.78
C ASN A 224 -6.64 -2.78 7.31
N ALA A 225 -7.69 -3.43 7.84
CA ALA A 225 -7.93 -3.47 9.28
C ALA A 225 -6.84 -4.25 10.02
N LEU A 226 -6.39 -5.38 9.46
CA LEU A 226 -5.28 -6.14 10.02
C LEU A 226 -3.94 -5.39 9.86
N ALA A 227 -3.71 -4.76 8.71
CA ALA A 227 -2.47 -4.01 8.45
C ALA A 227 -2.28 -2.86 9.46
N GLU A 228 -3.34 -2.16 9.83
CA GLU A 228 -3.27 -1.13 10.87
C GLU A 228 -2.88 -1.67 12.25
N LEU A 229 -3.40 -2.86 12.62
CA LEU A 229 -3.06 -3.51 13.88
C LEU A 229 -1.60 -3.98 13.90
N ILE A 230 -1.17 -4.66 12.82
CA ILE A 230 0.20 -5.15 12.68
C ILE A 230 1.18 -3.97 12.67
N ARG A 231 0.85 -2.87 11.96
CA ARG A 231 1.70 -1.66 11.95
C ARG A 231 1.89 -1.09 13.34
N LEU A 232 0.81 -0.96 14.12
CA LEU A 232 0.92 -0.43 15.48
C LEU A 232 1.71 -1.37 16.39
N ALA A 233 1.48 -2.69 16.29
CA ALA A 233 2.24 -3.68 17.04
C ALA A 233 3.73 -3.67 16.67
N PHE A 234 4.07 -3.50 15.39
CA PHE A 234 5.45 -3.36 14.91
C PHE A 234 6.14 -2.13 15.51
N LEU A 235 5.47 -0.98 15.51
CA LEU A 235 5.99 0.25 16.13
C LEU A 235 6.16 0.15 17.65
N LEU A 236 5.45 -0.79 18.29
CA LEU A 236 5.62 -1.17 19.70
C LEU A 236 6.62 -2.33 19.88
N GLU A 237 7.38 -2.65 18.84
CA GLU A 237 8.39 -3.72 18.80
C GLU A 237 7.84 -5.10 19.19
N PHE A 238 6.54 -5.32 18.96
CA PHE A 238 5.80 -6.51 19.40
C PHE A 238 5.99 -6.84 20.90
N ASN A 239 6.23 -5.81 21.73
CA ASN A 239 6.31 -5.99 23.18
C ASN A 239 5.02 -6.64 23.72
N GLU A 240 5.16 -7.74 24.47
CA GLU A 240 4.02 -8.58 24.86
C GLU A 240 2.98 -7.84 25.71
N GLU A 241 3.40 -6.99 26.65
CA GLU A 241 2.49 -6.19 27.48
C GLU A 241 1.75 -5.15 26.64
N ALA A 242 2.47 -4.44 25.77
CA ALA A 242 1.91 -3.41 24.90
C ALA A 242 0.94 -4.01 23.86
N VAL A 243 1.31 -5.13 23.24
CA VAL A 243 0.45 -5.88 22.31
C VAL A 243 -0.76 -6.44 23.06
N GLY A 244 -0.59 -6.95 24.28
CA GLY A 244 -1.69 -7.40 25.12
C GLY A 244 -2.69 -6.29 25.43
N PHE A 245 -2.21 -5.08 25.73
CA PHE A 245 -3.05 -3.89 25.88
C PHE A 245 -3.74 -3.51 24.56
N LEU A 246 -3.01 -3.49 23.44
CA LEU A 246 -3.56 -3.22 22.11
C LEU A 246 -4.71 -4.17 21.77
N MET A 247 -4.50 -5.48 21.92
CA MET A 247 -5.52 -6.49 21.69
C MET A 247 -6.78 -6.23 22.53
N LYS A 248 -6.63 -5.98 23.84
CA LYS A 248 -7.74 -5.65 24.73
C LYS A 248 -8.48 -4.38 24.29
N SER A 249 -7.74 -3.33 23.93
CA SER A 249 -8.31 -2.04 23.48
C SER A 249 -9.11 -2.16 22.18
N LYS A 250 -8.83 -3.19 21.39
CA LYS A 250 -9.50 -3.50 20.12
C LYS A 250 -10.50 -4.65 20.23
N ASN A 251 -10.77 -5.12 21.46
CA ASN A 251 -11.63 -6.26 21.75
C ASN A 251 -11.22 -7.54 20.99
N LEU A 252 -9.91 -7.74 20.80
CA LEU A 252 -9.36 -8.94 20.20
C LEU A 252 -9.18 -10.00 21.28
N GLN A 253 -9.61 -11.21 20.97
CA GLN A 253 -9.49 -12.37 21.85
C GLN A 253 -9.10 -13.59 21.03
N ILE A 254 -8.22 -14.39 21.61
CA ILE A 254 -7.90 -15.74 21.14
C ILE A 254 -8.62 -16.76 22.00
N PHE A 255 -9.01 -17.88 21.40
CA PHE A 255 -9.66 -18.97 22.09
C PHE A 255 -8.64 -19.93 22.71
N MET A 256 -9.10 -20.85 23.55
CA MET A 256 -8.20 -21.82 24.21
C MET A 256 -7.46 -22.69 23.18
N GLU A 257 -8.15 -23.14 22.14
CA GLU A 257 -7.55 -23.91 21.06
C GLU A 257 -6.49 -23.12 20.28
N ASP A 258 -6.65 -21.79 20.17
CA ASP A 258 -5.67 -20.92 19.52
C ASP A 258 -4.38 -20.81 20.34
N GLU A 259 -4.49 -20.74 21.67
CA GLU A 259 -3.33 -20.73 22.59
C GLU A 259 -2.55 -22.06 22.55
N GLU A 260 -3.27 -23.19 22.47
CA GLU A 260 -2.67 -24.52 22.30
C GLU A 260 -1.92 -24.61 20.96
N PHE A 261 -2.56 -24.18 19.87
CA PHE A 261 -1.95 -24.12 18.55
C PHE A 261 -0.70 -23.22 18.53
N LEU A 262 -0.78 -22.01 19.09
CA LEU A 262 0.36 -21.09 19.16
C LEU A 262 1.54 -21.69 19.91
N SER A 263 1.29 -22.37 21.02
CA SER A 263 2.33 -22.99 21.84
C SER A 263 3.01 -24.16 21.13
N ALA A 264 2.28 -24.88 20.27
CA ALA A 264 2.85 -25.94 19.42
C ALA A 264 3.60 -25.38 18.19
N ALA A 265 3.08 -24.32 17.56
CA ALA A 265 3.63 -23.74 16.34
C ALA A 265 4.86 -22.84 16.60
N PHE A 266 4.89 -22.17 17.74
CA PHE A 266 5.95 -21.27 18.18
C PHE A 266 6.41 -21.66 19.60
N PRO A 267 7.17 -22.76 19.74
CA PRO A 267 7.70 -23.18 21.03
C PRO A 267 8.66 -22.12 21.57
N SER A 268 8.60 -21.86 22.88
CA SER A 268 9.58 -21.02 23.57
C SER A 268 10.95 -21.68 23.47
N GLU A 269 11.97 -20.94 23.02
CA GLU A 269 13.38 -21.36 23.16
C GLU A 269 13.83 -21.34 24.63
#